data_AF-A0A4U6T4Z4-F1
#
_entry.id   AF-A0A4U6T4Z4-F1
#
_cell.length_a   1.000
_cell.length_b   1.000
_cell.length_c   1.000
_cell.angle_alpha   90.00
_cell.angle_beta   90.00
_cell.angle_gamma   90.00
#
_symmetry.space_group_name_H-M   'P 1'
#
loop_
_entity.id
_entity.type
_entity.pdbx_description
1 polymer ?
#
loop_
_entity_poly.entity_id
_entity_poly.type
_entity_poly.pdbx_seq_one_letter_code
_entity_poly.pdbx_strand_id
1 'polypeptide(L)'
;MADKPAWYKRVYPKNQVPSLEDNKKIIGGSLDLIKYIDSNFDGHKLITDDPRKQRFAEELLGYSDAFNRAMLDELRSKGPVTAEAGKN
;
A
#
# COMPACT_ATOMS: atom_id res chain seq x y z
N MET A 1 10.28 11.36 12.08
CA MET A 1 9.32 12.20 11.32
C MET A 1 9.96 13.47 10.73
N ALA A 2 11.24 13.73 10.97
CA ALA A 2 11.88 15.00 10.62
C ALA A 2 12.21 15.16 9.12
N ASP A 3 12.30 14.06 8.36
CA ASP A 3 12.77 14.11 6.97
C ASP A 3 11.67 14.22 5.91
N LYS A 4 10.42 14.44 6.32
CA LYS A 4 9.32 14.67 5.36
C LYS A 4 9.41 16.11 4.82
N PRO A 5 9.37 16.32 3.50
CA PRO A 5 9.33 17.67 2.96
C PRO A 5 8.09 18.44 3.45
N ALA A 6 8.29 19.62 4.02
CA ALA A 6 7.21 20.43 4.61
C ALA A 6 6.11 20.80 3.58
N TRP A 7 6.46 20.83 2.29
CA TRP A 7 5.51 21.15 1.22
C TRP A 7 4.52 20.01 0.93
N TYR A 8 4.84 18.76 1.24
CA TYR A 8 4.02 17.61 0.82
C TYR A 8 2.63 17.63 1.48
N LYS A 9 2.52 18.08 2.73
CA LYS A 9 1.22 18.26 3.40
C LYS A 9 0.30 19.26 2.68
N ARG A 10 0.86 20.18 1.89
CA ARG A 10 0.09 21.11 1.05
C ARG A 10 -0.43 20.45 -0.23
N VAL A 11 0.24 19.41 -0.71
CA VAL A 11 -0.19 18.59 -1.85
C VAL A 11 -1.23 17.57 -1.38
N TYR A 12 -0.91 16.77 -0.36
CA TYR A 12 -1.81 15.79 0.21
C TYR A 12 -1.98 15.99 1.73
N PRO A 13 -3.12 16.55 2.19
CA PRO A 13 -3.32 16.91 3.59
C PRO A 13 -3.16 15.76 4.60
N LYS A 14 -3.45 14.50 4.20
CA LYS A 14 -3.24 13.33 5.07
C LYS A 14 -1.76 13.07 5.37
N ASN A 15 -0.83 13.66 4.60
CA ASN A 15 0.62 13.56 4.81
C ASN A 15 1.15 12.12 4.90
N GLN A 16 0.46 11.23 4.19
CA GLN A 16 0.74 9.81 4.06
C GLN A 16 1.09 9.49 2.61
N VAL A 17 1.77 8.37 2.39
CA VAL A 17 2.06 7.84 1.07
C VAL A 17 1.39 6.47 0.94
N PRO A 18 1.07 6.01 -0.29
CA PRO A 18 1.18 6.74 -1.56
C PRO A 18 0.03 7.75 -1.80
N SER A 19 0.26 8.70 -2.71
CA SER A 19 -0.76 9.57 -3.31
C SER A 19 -0.49 9.75 -4.80
N LEU A 20 -1.54 9.91 -5.61
CA LEU A 20 -1.48 10.19 -7.04
C LEU A 20 -2.21 11.50 -7.33
N GLU A 21 -1.59 12.36 -8.12
CA GLU A 21 -2.27 13.51 -8.74
C GLU A 21 -2.65 13.14 -10.17
N ASP A 22 -3.95 13.12 -10.46
CA ASP A 22 -4.47 12.98 -11.81
C ASP A 22 -5.68 13.90 -12.00
N ASN A 23 -5.82 14.51 -13.18
CA ASN A 23 -6.93 15.41 -13.50
C ASN A 23 -7.21 16.49 -12.42
N LYS A 24 -6.14 17.07 -11.85
CA LYS A 24 -6.17 18.07 -10.75
C LYS A 24 -6.81 17.56 -9.45
N LYS A 25 -6.92 16.25 -9.27
CA LYS A 25 -7.41 15.60 -8.04
C LYS A 25 -6.27 14.81 -7.41
N ILE A 26 -6.18 14.88 -6.09
CA ILE A 26 -5.26 14.05 -5.30
C ILE A 26 -6.03 12.87 -4.74
N ILE A 27 -5.60 11.67 -5.10
CA ILE A 27 -6.13 10.41 -4.62
C ILE A 27 -5.06 9.79 -3.73
N GLY A 28 -5.43 9.18 -2.62
CA GLY A 28 -4.47 8.51 -1.75
C GLY A 28 -5.08 7.27 -1.11
N GLY A 29 -4.21 6.44 -0.53
CA GLY A 29 -4.56 5.08 -0.12
C GLY A 29 -4.14 4.08 -1.19
N SER A 30 -3.27 3.13 -0.83
CA SER A 30 -2.64 2.21 -1.79
C SER A 30 -3.65 1.39 -2.59
N LEU A 31 -4.66 0.82 -1.93
CA LEU A 31 -5.68 -0.01 -2.61
C LEU A 31 -6.59 0.82 -3.52
N ASP A 32 -6.99 2.01 -3.08
CA ASP A 32 -7.79 2.94 -3.88
C ASP A 32 -7.03 3.38 -5.14
N LEU A 33 -5.73 3.63 -5.01
CA LEU A 33 -4.86 3.97 -6.15
C LEU A 33 -4.75 2.83 -7.16
N ILE A 34 -4.59 1.59 -6.71
CA ILE A 34 -4.52 0.42 -7.61
C ILE A 34 -5.82 0.29 -8.42
N LYS A 35 -6.97 0.38 -7.75
CA LYS A 35 -8.29 0.35 -8.41
C LYS A 35 -8.47 1.51 -9.39
N TYR A 36 -8.01 2.70 -9.00
CA TYR A 36 -8.07 3.88 -9.85
C TYR A 36 -7.22 3.74 -11.10
N ILE A 37 -5.96 3.31 -10.97
CA ILE A 37 -5.05 3.11 -12.09
C ILE A 37 -5.63 2.10 -13.08
N ASP A 38 -6.10 0.94 -12.60
CA ASP A 38 -6.66 -0.11 -13.44
C ASP A 38 -7.91 0.32 -14.22
N SER A 39 -8.68 1.28 -13.68
CA SER A 39 -9.91 1.77 -14.29
C SER A 39 -9.72 2.95 -15.24
N ASN A 40 -8.66 3.75 -15.07
CA ASN A 40 -8.51 5.05 -15.73
C ASN A 40 -7.32 5.14 -16.70
N PHE A 41 -6.41 4.17 -16.71
CA PHE A 41 -5.24 4.15 -17.57
C PHE A 41 -5.25 2.93 -18.50
N ASP A 42 -4.70 3.08 -19.69
CA ASP A 42 -4.52 1.99 -20.64
C ASP A 42 -3.47 0.99 -20.14
N GLY A 43 -3.60 -0.26 -20.59
CA GLY A 43 -2.68 -1.34 -20.26
C GLY A 43 -3.40 -2.66 -20.00
N HIS A 44 -2.66 -3.67 -19.56
CA HIS A 44 -3.23 -4.93 -19.14
C HIS A 44 -4.02 -4.75 -17.84
N LYS A 45 -5.26 -5.24 -17.84
CA LYS A 45 -6.12 -5.23 -16.66
C LYS A 45 -5.50 -6.02 -15.52
N LEU A 46 -5.43 -5.38 -14.35
CA LEU A 46 -5.02 -5.97 -13.08
C LEU A 46 -6.19 -6.72 -12.44
N ILE A 47 -7.41 -6.19 -12.56
CA ILE A 47 -8.62 -6.80 -12.03
C ILE A 47 -9.29 -7.60 -13.15
N THR A 48 -9.63 -8.85 -12.84
CA THR A 48 -10.35 -9.75 -13.76
C THR A 48 -11.83 -9.39 -13.85
N ASP A 49 -12.49 -9.65 -14.98
CA ASP A 49 -13.94 -9.42 -15.15
C ASP A 49 -14.81 -10.54 -14.57
N ASP A 50 -14.23 -11.67 -14.11
CA ASP A 50 -15.00 -12.76 -13.49
C ASP A 50 -15.56 -12.32 -12.12
N PRO A 51 -16.90 -12.24 -11.93
CA PRO A 51 -17.49 -11.72 -10.71
C PRO A 51 -17.14 -12.51 -9.44
N ARG A 52 -16.93 -13.84 -9.56
CA ARG A 52 -16.56 -14.68 -8.43
C ARG A 52 -15.14 -14.41 -7.98
N LYS A 53 -14.23 -14.22 -8.95
CA LYS A 53 -12.83 -13.88 -8.66
C LYS A 53 -12.70 -12.44 -8.14
N GLN A 54 -13.49 -11.50 -8.64
CA GLN A 54 -13.54 -10.14 -8.09
C GLN A 54 -13.97 -10.14 -6.63
N ARG A 55 -15.07 -10.83 -6.30
CA ARG A 55 -15.53 -10.94 -4.90
C ARG A 55 -14.45 -11.53 -4.00
N PHE A 56 -13.81 -12.61 -4.42
CA PHE A 56 -12.74 -13.23 -3.65
C PHE A 56 -11.53 -12.30 -3.49
N ALA A 57 -11.19 -11.52 -4.52
CA ALA A 57 -10.13 -10.51 -4.43
C ALA A 57 -10.47 -9.41 -3.40
N GLU A 58 -11.71 -8.91 -3.36
CA GLU A 58 -12.14 -7.94 -2.34
C GLU A 58 -12.07 -8.51 -0.93
N GLU A 59 -12.42 -9.79 -0.73
CA GLU A 59 -12.27 -10.48 0.55
C GLU A 59 -10.78 -10.57 0.98
N LEU A 60 -9.88 -10.92 0.05
CA LEU A 60 -8.44 -10.97 0.32
C LEU A 60 -7.85 -9.59 0.62
N LEU A 61 -8.23 -8.57 -0.15
CA LEU A 61 -7.77 -7.20 0.06
C LEU A 61 -8.30 -6.64 1.40
N GLY A 62 -9.55 -6.94 1.76
CA GLY A 62 -10.12 -6.58 3.06
C GLY A 62 -9.41 -7.23 4.24
N TYR A 63 -8.83 -8.42 4.07
CA TYR A 63 -8.05 -9.11 5.10
C TYR A 63 -6.62 -8.55 5.27
N SER A 64 -6.12 -7.77 4.30
CA SER A 64 -4.72 -7.34 4.25
C SER A 64 -4.25 -6.58 5.49
N ASP A 65 -5.10 -5.76 6.11
CA ASP A 65 -4.76 -5.04 7.34
C ASP A 65 -4.53 -5.98 8.54
N ALA A 66 -5.34 -7.03 8.66
CA ALA A 66 -5.19 -8.03 9.72
C ALA A 66 -3.91 -8.85 9.51
N PHE A 67 -3.66 -9.27 8.26
CA PHE A 67 -2.44 -9.97 7.88
C PHE A 67 -1.18 -9.12 8.18
N ASN A 68 -1.16 -7.87 7.72
CA ASN A 68 -0.03 -6.96 7.91
C ASN A 68 0.24 -6.71 9.40
N ARG A 69 -0.81 -6.57 10.21
CA ARG A 69 -0.68 -6.41 11.66
C ARG A 69 -0.02 -7.63 12.29
N ALA A 70 -0.57 -8.82 12.04
CA ALA A 70 -0.03 -10.06 12.59
C ALA A 70 1.44 -10.27 12.19
N MET A 71 1.79 -10.02 10.93
CA MET A 71 3.14 -10.14 10.42
C MET A 71 4.10 -9.13 11.07
N LEU A 72 3.69 -7.87 11.18
CA LEU A 72 4.52 -6.83 11.78
C LEU A 72 4.74 -7.05 13.28
N ASP A 73 3.72 -7.53 14.00
CA ASP A 73 3.82 -7.85 15.41
C ASP A 73 4.82 -9.00 15.64
N GLU A 74 4.76 -10.04 14.80
CA GLU A 74 5.71 -11.16 14.83
C GLU A 74 7.14 -10.72 14.45
N LEU A 75 7.30 -9.85 13.44
CA LEU A 75 8.63 -9.33 13.08
C LEU A 75 9.24 -8.48 14.20
N ARG A 76 8.42 -7.73 14.93
CA ARG A 76 8.87 -6.91 16.06
C ARG A 76 9.19 -7.74 17.30
N SER A 77 8.50 -8.87 17.51
CA SER A 77 8.72 -9.74 18.67
C SER A 77 10.09 -10.45 18.62
N LYS A 78 10.60 -10.77 17.43
CA LYS A 78 11.88 -11.46 17.23
C LYS A 78 13.13 -10.61 17.48
N GLY A 79 12.96 -9.30 17.67
CA GLY A 79 14.09 -8.37 17.83
C GLY A 79 14.91 -8.18 16.55
N PRO A 80 15.86 -7.23 16.55
CA PRO A 80 16.75 -7.01 15.41
C PRO A 80 17.64 -8.24 15.19
N VAL A 81 17.77 -8.67 13.93
CA VAL A 81 18.77 -9.67 13.53
C VAL A 81 20.16 -9.08 13.81
N THR A 82 20.84 -9.58 14.84
CA THR A 82 22.23 -9.20 15.10
C THR A 82 23.11 -9.83 14.04
N ALA A 83 23.97 -9.02 13.42
CA ALA A 83 24.90 -9.44 12.38
C ALA A 83 26.11 -10.22 12.94
N GLU A 84 25.87 -11.20 13.81
CA GLU A 84 26.89 -12.15 14.25
C GLU A 84 26.76 -13.47 13.47
N ALA A 85 26.94 -13.39 12.16
CA ALA A 85 27.15 -14.55 11.32
C ALA A 85 28.20 -14.19 10.26
N GLY A 86 29.47 -14.17 10.67
CA GLY A 86 30.56 -13.81 9.76
C GLY A 86 31.92 -13.64 10.43
N LYS A 87 32.29 -14.54 11.35
CA LYS A 87 33.69 -14.73 11.76
C LYS A 87 33.95 -16.22 11.97
N ASN A 88 34.19 -16.93 10.86
CA ASN A 88 35.03 -18.12 10.84
C ASN A 88 36.28 -17.77 10.04
#